data_AF-A0A5R8QIA3-F1
#
_entry.id   AF-A0A5R8QIA3-F1
#
_cell.length_a   1.000
_cell.length_b   1.000
_cell.length_c   1.000
_cell.angle_alpha   90.00
_cell.angle_beta   90.00
_cell.angle_gamma   90.00
#
_symmetry.space_group_name_H-M   'P 1'
#
loop_
_entity.id
_entity.type
_entity.pdbx_description
1 polymer ?
#
loop_
_entity_poly.entity_id
_entity_poly.type
_entity_poly.pdbx_seq_one_letter_code
_entity_poly.pdbx_strand_id
1 'polypeptide(L)'
;MTQGTAVAAKRKLNPWLKLALELGPLLLFFVVNSKYGIFAATGVLMAGVVLTLAVSWAITRHLPAMPVVTAVLVLVFGSLTYFLHDETFIKLKVTILYTLFGAGLIGALYFGKLLLPIVFDMAIHIDDAGWRKLTWRWGLFFFALAGLNEILRRILTTDDWVNFKVFGILPLTLIFALTQAPLIMRHEIRPEDEDPEAHF
;
A
#
# COMPACT_ATOMS: atom_id res chain seq x y z
N MET A 1 35.98 32.00 -10.08
CA MET A 1 35.97 31.09 -8.91
C MET A 1 34.67 30.32 -8.94
N THR A 2 34.69 29.07 -9.40
CA THR A 2 33.51 28.20 -9.59
C THR A 2 33.13 27.56 -8.25
N GLN A 3 31.92 27.87 -7.75
CA GLN A 3 31.34 27.20 -6.59
C GLN A 3 30.73 25.86 -7.02
N GLY A 4 31.35 24.76 -6.61
CA GLY A 4 30.78 23.42 -6.74
C GLY A 4 29.78 23.17 -5.62
N THR A 5 28.49 23.14 -5.95
CA THR A 5 27.43 22.68 -5.05
C THR A 5 27.62 21.18 -4.79
N ALA A 6 28.04 20.81 -3.57
CA ALA A 6 28.14 19.44 -3.13
C ALA A 6 26.72 18.82 -3.03
N VAL A 7 26.31 18.10 -4.06
CA VAL A 7 25.12 17.25 -4.03
C VAL A 7 25.40 16.14 -3.00
N ALA A 8 24.68 16.16 -1.88
CA ALA A 8 24.80 15.13 -0.84
C ALA A 8 24.61 13.73 -1.45
N ALA A 9 25.68 12.93 -1.45
CA ALA A 9 25.68 11.59 -2.02
C ALA A 9 24.65 10.71 -1.28
N LYS A 10 23.57 10.30 -1.96
CA LYS A 10 22.66 9.27 -1.46
C LYS A 10 23.48 8.00 -1.17
N ARG A 11 23.64 7.65 0.11
CA ARG A 11 24.28 6.38 0.52
C ARG A 11 23.46 5.21 -0.04
N LYS A 12 24.04 4.51 -1.01
CA LYS A 12 23.47 3.29 -1.59
C LYS A 12 23.81 2.09 -0.68
N LEU A 13 22.86 1.19 -0.45
CA LEU A 13 23.12 -0.07 0.26
C LEU A 13 24.10 -0.93 -0.54
N ASN A 14 25.03 -1.60 0.15
CA ASN A 14 25.84 -2.66 -0.46
C ASN A 14 24.90 -3.74 -1.04
N PRO A 15 25.07 -4.20 -2.29
CA PRO A 15 24.22 -5.21 -2.91
C PRO A 15 23.96 -6.45 -2.03
N TRP A 16 24.98 -6.92 -1.32
CA TRP A 16 24.87 -8.07 -0.42
C TRP A 16 24.01 -7.78 0.81
N LEU A 17 24.12 -6.57 1.36
CA LEU A 17 23.29 -6.13 2.47
C LEU A 17 21.83 -5.97 2.03
N LYS A 18 21.60 -5.43 0.83
CA LYS A 18 20.25 -5.34 0.24
C LYS A 18 19.62 -6.73 0.08
N LEU A 19 20.37 -7.69 -0.47
CA LEU A 19 19.92 -9.06 -0.64
C LEU A 19 19.60 -9.73 0.72
N ALA A 20 20.47 -9.55 1.72
CA ALA A 20 20.26 -10.08 3.06
C ALA A 20 19.01 -9.47 3.72
N LEU A 21 18.76 -8.17 3.52
CA LEU A 21 17.58 -7.49 4.03
C LEU A 21 16.28 -7.95 3.34
N GLU A 22 16.32 -8.23 2.04
CA GLU A 22 15.16 -8.68 1.26
C GLU A 22 14.82 -10.16 1.49
N LEU A 23 15.82 -11.04 1.54
CA LEU A 23 15.61 -12.49 1.71
C LEU A 23 15.66 -12.96 3.16
N GLY A 24 16.32 -12.23 4.05
CA GLY A 24 16.52 -12.62 5.45
C GLY A 24 15.23 -12.97 6.18
N PRO A 25 14.20 -12.10 6.18
CA PRO A 25 12.92 -12.40 6.83
C PRO A 25 12.23 -13.64 6.27
N LEU A 26 12.32 -13.86 4.94
CA LEU A 26 11.71 -15.01 4.28
C LEU A 26 12.42 -16.32 4.62
N LEU A 27 13.76 -16.31 4.66
CA LEU A 27 14.54 -17.49 5.07
C LEU A 27 14.26 -17.86 6.53
N LEU A 28 14.21 -16.86 7.42
CA LEU A 28 13.87 -17.08 8.82
C LEU A 28 12.45 -17.65 8.97
N PHE A 29 11.48 -17.16 8.18
CA PHE A 29 10.14 -17.73 8.15
C PHE A 29 10.15 -19.23 7.85
N PHE A 30 10.81 -19.66 6.77
CA PHE A 30 10.84 -21.08 6.40
C PHE A 30 11.51 -21.96 7.45
N VAL A 31 12.63 -21.51 8.02
CA VAL A 31 13.36 -22.23 9.08
C VAL A 31 12.50 -22.41 10.33
N VAL A 32 11.80 -21.35 10.74
CA VAL A 32 10.93 -21.39 11.93
C VAL A 32 9.69 -22.21 11.65
N ASN A 33 9.08 -22.09 10.47
CA ASN A 33 7.88 -22.85 10.10
C ASN A 33 8.13 -24.36 10.15
N SER A 34 9.28 -24.80 9.67
CA SER A 34 9.67 -26.22 9.69
C SER A 34 9.83 -26.81 11.09
N LYS A 35 10.03 -25.98 12.13
CA LYS A 35 10.36 -26.45 13.49
C LYS A 35 9.29 -26.12 14.52
N TYR A 36 8.64 -24.97 14.38
CA TYR A 36 7.75 -24.37 15.37
C TYR A 36 6.36 -24.04 14.80
N GLY A 37 6.11 -24.39 13.54
CA GLY A 37 4.84 -24.20 12.87
C GLY A 37 4.56 -22.76 12.41
N ILE A 38 3.40 -22.59 11.77
CA ILE A 38 3.11 -21.41 10.97
C ILE A 38 2.92 -20.14 11.80
N PHE A 39 2.35 -20.25 13.02
CA PHE A 39 2.14 -19.08 13.89
C PHE A 39 3.45 -18.44 14.36
N ALA A 40 4.41 -19.26 14.80
CA ALA A 40 5.74 -18.79 15.18
C ALA A 40 6.49 -18.20 13.98
N ALA A 41 6.40 -18.87 12.83
CA ALA A 41 7.01 -18.40 11.59
C ALA A 41 6.49 -17.04 11.15
N THR A 42 5.16 -16.86 11.15
CA THR A 42 4.51 -15.60 10.81
C THR A 42 4.93 -14.47 11.76
N GLY A 43 5.02 -14.74 13.06
CA GLY A 43 5.55 -13.77 14.04
C GLY A 43 6.97 -13.31 13.72
N VAL A 44 7.86 -14.26 13.39
CA VAL A 44 9.25 -13.98 13.01
C VAL A 44 9.33 -13.22 11.69
N LEU A 45 8.51 -13.57 10.70
CA LEU A 45 8.45 -12.85 9.42
C LEU A 45 8.05 -11.39 9.63
N MET A 46 7.01 -11.14 10.41
CA MET A 46 6.55 -9.79 10.75
C MET A 46 7.66 -8.97 11.42
N ALA A 47 8.30 -9.51 12.46
CA ALA A 47 9.39 -8.85 13.16
C ALA A 47 10.59 -8.59 12.23
N GLY A 48 10.93 -9.57 11.39
CA GLY A 48 12.02 -9.48 10.43
C GLY A 48 11.79 -8.38 9.39
N VAL A 49 10.58 -8.27 8.84
CA VAL A 49 10.27 -7.24 7.85
C VAL A 49 10.28 -5.83 8.46
N VAL A 50 9.79 -5.65 9.69
CA VAL A 50 9.90 -4.37 10.43
C VAL A 50 11.35 -4.00 10.68
N LEU A 51 12.16 -4.95 11.14
CA LEU A 51 13.58 -4.75 11.39
C LEU A 51 14.32 -4.38 10.11
N THR A 52 14.04 -5.07 9.01
CA THR A 52 14.59 -4.77 7.69
C THR A 52 14.30 -3.34 7.27
N LEU A 53 13.06 -2.87 7.41
CA LEU A 53 12.70 -1.49 7.09
C LEU A 53 13.40 -0.48 8.01
N ALA A 54 13.48 -0.75 9.31
CA ALA A 54 14.14 0.11 10.28
C ALA A 54 15.64 0.26 9.98
N VAL A 55 16.33 -0.84 9.67
CA VAL A 55 17.75 -0.86 9.29
C VAL A 55 17.95 -0.15 7.95
N SER A 56 17.10 -0.43 6.96
CA SER A 56 17.15 0.22 5.64
C SER A 56 16.99 1.74 5.78
N TRP A 57 16.05 2.20 6.61
CA TRP A 57 15.86 3.62 6.91
C TRP A 57 17.04 4.23 7.67
N ALA A 58 17.59 3.55 8.68
CA ALA A 58 18.73 4.06 9.45
C ALA A 58 19.96 4.32 8.56
N ILE A 59 20.18 3.47 7.55
CA ILE A 59 21.33 3.56 6.65
C ILE A 59 21.09 4.52 5.48
N THR A 60 19.96 4.38 4.79
CA THR A 60 19.69 5.12 3.54
C THR A 60 18.92 6.42 3.74
N ARG A 61 18.32 6.60 4.93
CA ARG A 61 17.35 7.67 5.26
C ARG A 61 16.19 7.77 4.26
N HIS A 62 15.92 6.69 3.51
CA HIS A 62 14.88 6.65 2.49
C HIS A 62 14.24 5.27 2.45
N LEU A 63 12.92 5.23 2.58
CA LEU A 63 12.16 3.99 2.47
C LEU A 63 11.73 3.75 1.01
N PRO A 64 12.20 2.66 0.36
CA PRO A 64 11.73 2.30 -0.97
C PRO A 64 10.25 1.87 -0.90
N ALA A 65 9.43 2.32 -1.86
CA ALA A 65 7.97 2.17 -1.78
C ALA A 65 7.53 0.70 -1.75
N MET A 66 8.10 -0.14 -2.61
CA MET A 66 7.75 -1.56 -2.70
C MET A 66 7.98 -2.33 -1.38
N PRO A 67 9.16 -2.29 -0.73
CA PRO A 67 9.37 -2.87 0.61
C PRO A 67 8.39 -2.38 1.67
N VAL A 68 8.00 -1.11 1.65
CA VAL A 68 7.02 -0.57 2.60
C VAL A 68 5.64 -1.18 2.37
N VAL A 69 5.19 -1.24 1.12
CA VAL A 69 3.91 -1.88 0.77
C VAL A 69 3.93 -3.35 1.20
N THR A 70 4.99 -4.09 0.86
CA THR A 70 5.16 -5.49 1.28
C THR A 70 5.12 -5.64 2.79
N ALA A 71 5.79 -4.77 3.54
CA ALA A 71 5.77 -4.80 4.99
C ALA A 71 4.39 -4.55 5.58
N VAL A 72 3.66 -3.56 5.06
CA VAL A 72 2.29 -3.31 5.47
C VAL A 72 1.44 -4.55 5.23
N LEU A 73 1.51 -5.16 4.05
CA LEU A 73 0.75 -6.38 3.76
C LEU A 73 1.15 -7.53 4.68
N VAL A 74 2.44 -7.81 4.86
CA VAL A 74 2.93 -8.89 5.74
C VAL A 74 2.50 -8.67 7.18
N LEU A 75 2.54 -7.44 7.69
CA LEU A 75 2.12 -7.13 9.04
C LEU A 75 0.61 -7.30 9.21
N VAL A 76 -0.17 -6.88 8.23
CA VAL A 76 -1.64 -7.02 8.26
C VAL A 76 -2.04 -8.47 8.19
N PHE A 77 -1.59 -9.18 7.15
CA PHE A 77 -1.92 -10.59 6.96
C PHE A 77 -1.31 -11.48 8.03
N GLY A 78 -0.12 -11.14 8.53
CA GLY A 78 0.54 -11.89 9.58
C GLY A 78 -0.10 -11.70 10.96
N SER A 79 -0.46 -10.47 11.31
CA SER A 79 -1.18 -10.19 12.58
C SER A 79 -2.49 -10.95 12.57
N LEU A 80 -3.16 -10.92 11.43
CA LEU A 80 -4.40 -11.60 11.21
C LEU A 80 -4.34 -13.12 11.35
N THR A 81 -3.23 -13.76 10.96
CA THR A 81 -2.99 -15.19 11.23
C THR A 81 -3.02 -15.47 12.73
N TYR A 82 -2.47 -14.59 13.56
CA TYR A 82 -2.32 -14.80 15.00
C TYR A 82 -3.64 -14.69 15.79
N PHE A 83 -4.60 -13.91 15.29
CA PHE A 83 -5.82 -13.55 16.02
C PHE A 83 -7.10 -14.24 15.52
N LEU A 84 -6.99 -15.24 14.65
CA LEU A 84 -8.12 -15.99 14.11
C LEU A 84 -8.72 -16.96 15.15
N HIS A 85 -9.46 -16.45 16.14
CA HIS A 85 -10.31 -17.25 17.04
C HIS A 85 -11.63 -16.56 17.46
N ASP A 86 -12.04 -15.44 16.86
CA ASP A 86 -13.29 -14.71 17.23
C ASP A 86 -13.91 -13.92 16.05
N GLU A 87 -15.24 -13.91 15.93
CA GLU A 87 -16.00 -13.18 14.91
C GLU A 87 -15.76 -11.66 14.93
N THR A 88 -15.58 -11.09 16.11
CA THR A 88 -15.25 -9.67 16.31
C THR A 88 -13.94 -9.32 15.61
N PHE A 89 -13.00 -10.26 15.61
CA PHE A 89 -11.70 -10.10 14.99
C PHE A 89 -11.78 -10.11 13.46
N ILE A 90 -12.69 -10.90 12.90
CA ILE A 90 -12.96 -10.94 11.45
C ILE A 90 -13.51 -9.60 10.95
N LYS A 91 -14.38 -8.93 11.74
CA LYS A 91 -14.93 -7.62 11.39
C LYS A 91 -13.90 -6.50 11.53
N LEU A 92 -13.10 -6.51 12.62
CA LEU A 92 -12.04 -5.53 12.87
C LEU A 92 -10.92 -5.57 11.82
N LYS A 93 -10.56 -6.76 11.35
CA LYS A 93 -9.60 -6.98 10.25
C LYS A 93 -9.92 -6.13 9.01
N VAL A 94 -11.19 -6.00 8.65
CA VAL A 94 -11.61 -5.22 7.48
C VAL A 94 -11.39 -3.73 7.70
N THR A 95 -11.72 -3.21 8.89
CA THR A 95 -11.45 -1.81 9.27
C THR A 95 -9.95 -1.51 9.20
N ILE A 96 -9.11 -2.38 9.77
CA ILE A 96 -7.64 -2.23 9.78
C ILE A 96 -7.10 -2.19 8.35
N LEU A 97 -7.55 -3.10 7.50
CA LEU A 97 -7.11 -3.19 6.11
C LEU A 97 -7.43 -1.90 5.33
N TYR A 98 -8.68 -1.42 5.41
CA TYR A 98 -9.07 -0.18 4.74
C TYR A 98 -8.33 1.04 5.28
N THR A 99 -8.18 1.13 6.61
CA THR A 99 -7.42 2.21 7.24
C THR A 99 -5.97 2.24 6.75
N LEU A 100 -5.34 1.07 6.60
CA LEU A 100 -3.96 0.97 6.13
C LEU A 100 -3.80 1.27 4.64
N PHE A 101 -4.74 0.86 3.80
CA PHE A 101 -4.73 1.27 2.39
C PHE A 101 -4.93 2.79 2.26
N GLY A 102 -5.89 3.36 3.00
CA GLY A 102 -6.10 4.81 3.04
C GLY A 102 -4.85 5.57 3.52
N ALA A 103 -4.28 5.15 4.65
CA ALA A 103 -3.07 5.75 5.21
C ALA A 103 -1.85 5.57 4.30
N GLY A 104 -1.73 4.41 3.65
CA GLY A 104 -0.64 4.12 2.71
C GLY A 104 -0.70 5.02 1.47
N LEU A 105 -1.89 5.20 0.88
CA LEU A 105 -2.08 6.09 -0.27
C LEU A 105 -1.80 7.55 0.09
N ILE A 106 -2.41 8.07 1.16
CA ILE A 106 -2.23 9.46 1.59
C ILE A 106 -0.79 9.69 2.08
N GLY A 107 -0.24 8.74 2.83
CA GLY A 107 1.14 8.79 3.31
C GLY A 107 2.15 8.82 2.16
N ALA A 108 2.00 7.95 1.16
CA ALA A 108 2.85 7.99 -0.04
C ALA A 108 2.74 9.33 -0.78
N LEU A 109 1.51 9.86 -0.89
CA LEU A 109 1.27 11.16 -1.52
C LEU A 109 1.93 12.31 -0.76
N TYR A 110 1.97 12.26 0.58
CA TYR A 110 2.70 13.20 1.42
C TYR A 110 4.20 13.19 1.14
N PHE A 111 4.78 12.01 0.85
CA PHE A 111 6.17 11.88 0.39
C PHE A 111 6.36 12.18 -1.10
N GLY A 112 5.33 12.69 -1.79
CA GLY A 112 5.37 13.00 -3.22
C GLY A 112 5.38 11.77 -4.14
N LYS A 113 5.05 10.59 -3.62
CA LYS A 113 5.01 9.33 -4.38
C LYS A 113 3.57 8.97 -4.75
N LEU A 114 3.36 8.53 -5.98
CA LEU A 114 2.07 8.08 -6.49
C LEU A 114 2.05 6.56 -6.54
N LEU A 115 1.21 5.92 -5.71
CA LEU A 115 1.09 4.46 -5.69
C LEU A 115 0.06 3.94 -6.71
N LEU A 116 -1.00 4.70 -6.97
CA LEU A 116 -2.05 4.27 -7.91
C LEU A 116 -1.55 4.01 -9.34
N PRO A 117 -0.65 4.82 -9.96
CA PRO A 117 -0.14 4.51 -11.29
C PRO A 117 0.56 3.15 -11.36
N ILE A 118 1.25 2.76 -10.27
CA ILE A 118 1.95 1.48 -10.16
C ILE A 118 0.93 0.33 -10.09
N VAL A 119 -0.15 0.50 -9.34
CA VAL A 119 -1.19 -0.53 -9.16
C VAL A 119 -2.04 -0.70 -10.41
N PHE A 120 -2.36 0.40 -11.10
CA PHE A 120 -3.11 0.37 -12.36
C PHE A 120 -2.23 0.08 -13.58
N ASP A 121 -0.93 -0.15 -13.39
CA ASP A 121 0.05 -0.51 -14.44
C ASP A 121 -0.07 0.35 -15.70
N MET A 122 -0.22 1.67 -15.53
CA MET A 122 -0.40 2.62 -16.65
C MET A 122 -1.62 2.35 -17.56
N ALA A 123 -2.60 1.55 -17.14
CA ALA A 123 -3.85 1.34 -17.88
C ALA A 123 -4.63 2.64 -18.12
N ILE A 124 -4.30 3.70 -17.36
CA ILE A 124 -4.88 5.03 -17.46
C ILE A 124 -3.74 6.03 -17.69
N HIS A 125 -3.81 6.79 -18.78
CA HIS A 125 -2.82 7.82 -19.13
C HIS A 125 -3.34 9.20 -18.68
N ILE A 126 -3.08 9.57 -17.42
CA ILE A 126 -3.39 10.91 -16.90
C ILE A 126 -2.14 11.64 -16.41
N ASP A 127 -2.22 12.97 -16.34
CA ASP A 127 -1.18 13.82 -15.78
C ASP A 127 -0.95 13.60 -14.27
N ASP A 128 0.19 14.09 -13.78
CA ASP A 128 0.58 13.98 -12.38
C ASP A 128 -0.45 14.63 -11.43
N ALA A 129 -1.09 15.72 -11.85
CA ALA A 129 -2.10 16.40 -11.06
C ALA A 129 -3.38 15.54 -10.90
N GLY A 130 -3.78 14.85 -11.96
CA GLY A 130 -4.85 13.87 -12.01
C GLY A 130 -4.56 12.70 -11.08
N TRP A 131 -3.36 12.14 -11.14
CA TRP A 131 -2.95 11.07 -10.23
C TRP A 131 -2.95 11.47 -8.76
N ARG A 132 -2.48 12.69 -8.44
CA ARG A 132 -2.52 13.21 -7.07
C ARG A 132 -3.96 13.36 -6.55
N LYS A 133 -4.86 13.92 -7.36
CA LYS A 133 -6.28 14.06 -7.01
C LYS A 133 -6.94 12.69 -6.85
N LEU A 134 -6.65 11.76 -7.75
CA LEU A 134 -7.19 10.40 -7.70
C LEU A 134 -6.71 9.66 -6.45
N THR A 135 -5.42 9.78 -6.10
CA THR A 135 -4.85 9.21 -4.88
C THR A 135 -5.52 9.75 -3.62
N TRP A 136 -5.78 11.07 -3.55
CA TRP A 136 -6.54 11.66 -2.44
C TRP A 136 -7.95 11.09 -2.33
N ARG A 137 -8.68 10.99 -3.44
CA ARG A 137 -10.06 10.49 -3.44
C ARG A 137 -10.13 9.03 -3.04
N TRP A 138 -9.24 8.18 -3.56
CA TRP A 138 -9.16 6.77 -3.17
C TRP A 138 -8.75 6.61 -1.71
N GLY A 139 -7.76 7.38 -1.24
CA GLY A 139 -7.36 7.39 0.16
C GLY A 139 -8.52 7.71 1.09
N LEU A 140 -9.28 8.78 0.78
CA LEU A 140 -10.46 9.16 1.55
C LEU A 140 -11.58 8.12 1.47
N PHE A 141 -11.80 7.52 0.30
CA PHE A 141 -12.78 6.46 0.11
C PHE A 141 -12.45 5.23 0.96
N PHE A 142 -11.18 4.83 1.07
CA PHE A 142 -10.77 3.76 1.97
C PHE A 142 -11.05 4.10 3.44
N PHE A 143 -10.79 5.33 3.88
CA PHE A 143 -11.19 5.76 5.22
C PHE A 143 -12.71 5.77 5.42
N ALA A 144 -13.49 6.15 4.40
CA ALA A 144 -14.95 6.07 4.43
C ALA A 144 -15.43 4.62 4.55
N LEU A 145 -14.83 3.68 3.82
CA LEU A 145 -15.10 2.25 3.96
C LEU A 145 -14.70 1.71 5.33
N ALA A 146 -13.59 2.17 5.91
CA ALA A 146 -13.19 1.82 7.26
C ALA A 146 -14.23 2.29 8.29
N GLY A 147 -14.67 3.55 8.19
CA GLY A 147 -15.72 4.11 9.05
C GLY A 147 -17.07 3.41 8.87
N LEU A 148 -17.46 3.14 7.62
CA LEU A 148 -18.67 2.38 7.31
C LEU A 148 -18.61 0.98 7.92
N ASN A 149 -17.50 0.26 7.76
CA ASN A 149 -17.33 -1.06 8.36
C ASN A 149 -17.38 -1.02 9.88
N GLU A 150 -16.80 0.00 10.51
CA GLU A 150 -16.82 0.21 11.96
C GLU A 150 -18.24 0.46 12.49
N ILE A 151 -19.07 1.17 11.74
CA ILE A 151 -20.49 1.37 12.05
C ILE A 151 -21.24 0.05 11.88
N LEU A 152 -21.11 -0.60 10.73
CA LEU A 152 -21.86 -1.81 10.39
C LEU A 152 -21.52 -2.97 11.32
N ARG A 153 -20.25 -3.14 11.74
CA ARG A 153 -19.89 -4.22 12.67
C ARG A 153 -20.53 -4.07 14.06
N ARG A 154 -20.93 -2.85 14.45
CA ARG A 154 -21.55 -2.56 15.75
C ARG A 154 -23.06 -2.74 15.73
N ILE A 155 -23.68 -2.62 14.55
CA ILE A 155 -25.13 -2.60 14.40
C ILE A 155 -25.65 -3.93 13.82
N LEU A 156 -24.90 -4.53 12.88
CA LEU A 156 -25.33 -5.73 12.17
C LEU A 156 -24.88 -7.03 12.85
N THR A 157 -25.70 -8.08 12.67
CA THR A 157 -25.31 -9.46 12.96
C THR A 157 -24.13 -9.89 12.07
N THR A 158 -23.49 -11.01 12.39
CA THR A 158 -22.35 -11.50 11.59
C THR A 158 -22.78 -11.88 10.18
N ASP A 159 -23.93 -12.53 10.01
CA ASP A 159 -24.44 -12.94 8.70
C ASP A 159 -24.82 -11.73 7.83
N ASP A 160 -25.52 -10.75 8.39
CA ASP A 160 -25.88 -9.52 7.68
C ASP A 160 -24.63 -8.71 7.29
N TRP A 161 -23.63 -8.66 8.17
CA TRP A 161 -22.36 -8.01 7.88
C TRP A 161 -21.59 -8.70 6.75
N VAL A 162 -21.55 -10.04 6.72
CA VAL A 162 -20.94 -10.80 5.62
C VAL A 162 -21.67 -10.54 4.31
N ASN A 163 -23.00 -10.57 4.32
CA ASN A 163 -23.82 -10.28 3.13
C ASN A 163 -23.57 -8.86 2.62
N PHE A 164 -23.57 -7.86 3.51
CA PHE A 164 -23.22 -6.49 3.12
C PHE A 164 -21.80 -6.39 2.57
N LYS A 165 -20.84 -7.11 3.15
CA LYS A 165 -19.45 -7.09 2.68
C LYS A 165 -19.34 -7.64 1.25
N VAL A 166 -20.00 -8.76 0.98
CA VAL A 166 -19.94 -9.42 -0.34
C VAL A 166 -20.72 -8.61 -1.39
N PHE A 167 -21.93 -8.19 -1.06
CA PHE A 167 -22.86 -7.59 -2.03
C PHE A 167 -22.95 -6.07 -1.98
N GLY A 168 -22.63 -5.43 -0.86
CA GLY A 168 -22.72 -3.98 -0.69
C GLY A 168 -21.44 -3.25 -1.07
N ILE A 169 -20.27 -3.79 -0.66
CA ILE A 169 -18.98 -3.11 -0.90
C ILE A 169 -18.63 -3.07 -2.39
N LEU A 170 -18.91 -4.13 -3.13
CA LEU A 170 -18.58 -4.21 -4.56
C LEU A 170 -19.34 -3.14 -5.37
N PRO A 171 -20.69 -3.04 -5.33
CA PRO A 171 -21.43 -1.96 -5.98
C PRO A 171 -21.01 -0.58 -5.50
N LEU A 172 -20.77 -0.40 -4.20
CA LEU A 172 -20.31 0.88 -3.64
C LEU A 172 -18.97 1.30 -4.27
N THR A 173 -18.04 0.35 -4.40
CA THR A 173 -16.73 0.59 -5.02
C THR A 173 -16.86 0.85 -6.51
N LEU A 174 -17.75 0.15 -7.22
CA LEU A 174 -18.01 0.39 -8.64
C LEU A 174 -18.61 1.78 -8.87
N ILE A 175 -19.64 2.16 -8.11
CA ILE A 175 -20.24 3.49 -8.18
C ILE A 175 -19.16 4.54 -7.91
N PHE A 176 -18.36 4.36 -6.85
CA PHE A 176 -17.26 5.26 -6.56
C PHE A 176 -16.27 5.36 -7.73
N ALA A 177 -15.85 4.24 -8.32
CA ALA A 177 -14.95 4.22 -9.47
C ALA A 177 -15.54 4.97 -10.67
N LEU A 178 -16.83 4.77 -10.96
CA LEU A 178 -17.54 5.49 -12.02
C LEU A 178 -17.57 7.00 -11.76
N THR A 179 -17.74 7.44 -10.51
CA THR A 179 -17.65 8.88 -10.18
C THR A 179 -16.24 9.47 -10.37
N GLN A 180 -15.21 8.64 -10.53
CA GLN A 180 -13.86 9.08 -10.86
C GLN A 180 -13.62 9.25 -12.37
N ALA A 181 -14.47 8.66 -13.22
CA ALA A 181 -14.31 8.74 -14.67
C ALA A 181 -14.23 10.20 -15.20
N PRO A 182 -15.06 11.17 -14.74
CA PRO A 182 -14.93 12.55 -15.18
C PRO A 182 -13.62 13.21 -14.76
N LEU A 183 -13.03 12.81 -13.63
CA LEU A 183 -11.72 13.32 -13.21
C LEU A 183 -10.63 12.78 -14.14
N ILE A 184 -10.70 11.49 -14.47
CA ILE A 184 -9.76 10.82 -15.36
C ILE A 184 -9.80 11.47 -16.74
N MET A 185 -10.98 11.59 -17.35
CA MET A 185 -11.14 12.21 -18.67
C MET A 185 -10.64 13.66 -18.75
N ARG A 186 -10.74 14.43 -17.65
CA ARG A 186 -10.24 15.81 -17.59
C ARG A 186 -8.72 15.93 -17.54
N HIS A 187 -8.04 14.89 -17.11
CA HIS A 187 -6.59 14.87 -16.92
C HIS A 187 -5.92 13.88 -17.88
N GLU A 188 -6.68 13.32 -18.81
CA GLU A 188 -6.19 12.36 -19.80
C GLU A 188 -5.20 13.04 -20.75
N ILE A 189 -4.00 12.47 -20.82
CA ILE A 189 -2.97 12.94 -21.75
C ILE A 189 -3.30 12.29 -23.09
N ARG A 190 -3.71 13.11 -24.06
CA ARG A 190 -3.93 12.63 -25.42
C ARG A 190 -2.57 12.49 -26.11
N PRO A 191 -2.36 11.46 -26.93
CA PRO A 191 -1.10 11.25 -27.63
C PRO A 191 -0.75 12.33 -28.69
N GLU A 192 -1.52 13.42 -28.80
CA GLU A 192 -1.27 14.52 -29.73
C GLU A 192 -0.38 15.64 -29.13
N ASP A 193 0.00 15.55 -27.86
CA ASP A 193 0.86 16.54 -27.18
C ASP A 193 2.36 16.17 -27.19
N GLU A 194 2.77 15.10 -27.91
CA GLU A 194 4.16 14.94 -28.36
C GLU A 194 4.37 15.87 -29.57
N ASP A 195 4.94 17.05 -29.29
CA ASP A 195 5.31 18.07 -30.26
C ASP A 195 6.02 17.45 -31.51
N PRO A 196 5.42 17.54 -32.71
CA PRO A 196 6.00 17.04 -33.95
C PRO A 196 7.29 17.76 -34.39
N GLU A 197 7.72 18.83 -33.72
CA GLU A 197 8.83 19.68 -34.18
C GLU A 197 10.26 19.17 -33.90
N ALA A 198 10.45 18.00 -33.28
CA ALA A 198 11.80 17.44 -33.02
C ALA A 198 12.41 16.64 -34.20
N HIS A 199 11.80 16.65 -35.39
CA HIS A 199 12.23 15.86 -36.55
C HIS A 199 12.51 16.65 -37.84
N PHE A 200 12.93 17.92 -37.74
CA PHE A 200 13.52 18.66 -38.87
C PHE A 200 14.91 19.19 -38.56
#